data_AF-A0A2M9G5W5-F1
#
_entry.id   AF-A0A2M9G5W5-F1
#
_cell.length_a   1.000
_cell.length_b   1.000
_cell.length_c   1.000
_cell.angle_alpha   90.00
_cell.angle_beta   90.00
_cell.angle_gamma   90.00
#
_symmetry.space_group_name_H-M   'P 1'
#
loop_
_entity.id
_entity.type
_entity.pdbx_description
1 polymer ?
#
loop_
_entity_poly.entity_id
_entity_poly.type
_entity_poly.pdbx_seq_one_letter_code
_entity_poly.pdbx_strand_id
1 'polypeptide(L)'
;TILYDLEGRRVLGLLADRDATSVEAWLSAHTGITVIARDRGGIYARAATKALPDAVQVADRWHLMANASAAFLEAVRRSMKPLREALGVGTVDPKLLTSVEHRQLDGAKRRDAENATVLTLAEAGISLREIRRRTGLSRGTVRRIVRGEREDVFQPRRSTLAPYVWIGVE
;
A
#
# COMPACT_ATOMS: atom_id res chain seq x y z
N THR A 1 15.58 5.00 13.17
CA THR A 1 15.12 3.60 13.31
C THR A 1 14.72 3.33 14.75
N ILE A 2 13.54 2.77 15.01
CA ILE A 2 13.12 2.40 16.38
C ILE A 2 13.68 1.02 16.72
N LEU A 3 14.22 0.87 17.92
CA LEU A 3 14.67 -0.37 18.50
C LEU A 3 13.70 -0.73 19.63
N TYR A 4 13.09 -1.90 19.56
CA TYR A 4 12.01 -2.30 20.45
C TYR A 4 12.23 -3.71 20.97
N ASP A 5 12.07 -3.88 22.26
CA ASP A 5 12.07 -5.15 22.94
C ASP A 5 10.66 -5.75 22.85
N LEU A 6 10.49 -6.77 22.03
CA LEU A 6 9.20 -7.42 21.82
C LEU A 6 8.73 -8.22 23.03
N GLU A 7 9.65 -8.76 23.83
CA GLU A 7 9.32 -9.56 25.02
C GLU A 7 8.96 -8.63 26.18
N GLY A 8 9.82 -7.65 26.46
CA GLY A 8 9.63 -6.65 27.50
C GLY A 8 8.65 -5.53 27.14
N ARG A 9 8.14 -5.50 25.90
CA ARG A 9 7.18 -4.53 25.36
C ARG A 9 7.59 -3.06 25.59
N ARG A 10 8.85 -2.73 25.31
CA ARG A 10 9.38 -1.39 25.55
C ARG A 10 10.31 -0.92 24.43
N VAL A 11 10.34 0.39 24.23
CA VAL A 11 11.33 1.02 23.36
C VAL A 11 12.69 0.94 24.03
N LEU A 12 13.66 0.33 23.34
CA LEU A 12 15.05 0.30 23.76
C LEU A 12 15.81 1.55 23.31
N GLY A 13 15.41 2.12 22.18
CA GLY A 13 16.02 3.34 21.68
C GLY A 13 15.46 3.79 20.33
N LEU A 14 15.88 4.99 19.94
CA LEU A 14 15.59 5.57 18.63
C LEU A 14 16.92 6.01 18.01
N LEU A 15 17.31 5.34 16.93
CA LEU A 15 18.44 5.78 16.12
C LEU A 15 18.03 6.98 15.27
N ALA A 16 18.93 7.97 15.17
CA ALA A 16 18.69 9.25 14.49
C ALA A 16 18.44 9.12 12.99
N ASP A 17 18.86 8.01 12.38
CA ASP A 17 18.78 7.78 10.94
C ASP A 17 18.14 6.43 10.59
N ARG A 18 18.09 6.18 9.28
CA ARG A 18 17.71 4.90 8.68
C ARG A 18 18.91 4.29 7.95
N ASP A 19 20.07 4.25 8.59
CA ASP A 19 21.31 3.73 8.00
C ASP A 19 21.67 2.32 8.51
N ALA A 20 22.31 1.53 7.64
CA ALA A 20 22.76 0.18 7.99
C ALA A 20 23.89 0.20 9.03
N THR A 21 24.79 1.17 8.95
CA THR A 21 25.96 1.30 9.84
C THR A 21 25.52 1.61 11.27
N SER A 22 24.56 2.52 11.44
CA SER A 22 24.01 2.89 12.75
C SER A 22 23.32 1.70 13.42
N VAL A 23 22.61 0.87 12.64
CA VAL A 23 21.97 -0.36 13.15
C VAL A 23 23.01 -1.43 13.48
N GLU A 24 24.01 -1.63 12.62
CA GLU A 24 25.10 -2.58 12.82
C GLU A 24 25.88 -2.25 14.10
N ALA A 25 26.27 -0.98 14.28
CA ALA A 25 26.98 -0.52 15.47
C ALA A 25 26.18 -0.78 16.75
N TRP A 26 24.86 -0.52 16.73
CA TRP A 26 24.02 -0.81 17.89
C TRP A 26 23.93 -2.31 18.16
N LEU A 27 23.62 -3.14 17.15
CA LEU A 27 23.51 -4.59 17.34
C LEU A 27 24.82 -5.22 17.82
N SER A 28 25.98 -4.75 17.32
CA SER A 28 27.29 -5.22 17.76
C SER A 28 27.58 -4.92 19.24
N ALA A 29 26.99 -3.87 19.79
CA ALA A 29 27.07 -3.55 21.22
C ALA A 29 26.10 -4.39 22.08
N HIS A 30 25.16 -5.10 21.44
CA HIS A 30 24.09 -5.87 22.10
C HIS A 30 24.13 -7.35 21.69
N THR A 31 25.25 -8.01 21.97
CA THR A 31 25.55 -9.40 21.54
C THR A 31 24.68 -10.48 22.18
N GLY A 32 23.95 -10.17 23.25
CA GLY A 32 23.01 -11.10 23.88
C GLY A 32 21.72 -11.33 23.10
N ILE A 33 21.49 -10.59 22.00
CA ILE A 33 20.30 -10.74 21.17
C ILE A 33 20.43 -12.00 20.30
N THR A 34 19.53 -12.96 20.51
CA THR A 34 19.49 -14.23 19.75
C THR A 34 18.43 -14.24 18.65
N VAL A 35 17.44 -13.35 18.71
CA VAL A 35 16.36 -13.22 17.71
C VAL A 35 16.17 -11.76 17.34
N ILE A 36 16.13 -11.46 16.05
CA ILE A 36 15.92 -10.12 15.51
C ILE A 36 14.66 -10.13 14.65
N ALA A 37 13.58 -9.54 15.15
CA ALA A 37 12.42 -9.21 14.34
C ALA A 37 12.63 -7.89 13.62
N ARG A 38 12.52 -7.88 12.28
CA ARG A 38 12.76 -6.68 11.48
C ARG A 38 11.83 -6.56 10.29
N ASP A 39 11.74 -5.34 9.78
CA ASP A 39 11.22 -5.10 8.43
C ASP A 39 12.05 -5.87 7.39
N ARG A 40 11.42 -6.19 6.26
CA ARG A 40 12.03 -6.91 5.13
C ARG A 40 12.98 -6.05 4.31
N GLY A 41 13.21 -4.79 4.69
CA GLY A 41 14.19 -3.91 4.08
C GLY A 41 15.62 -4.50 4.10
N GLY A 42 16.25 -4.57 2.93
CA GLY A 42 17.56 -5.21 2.76
C GLY A 42 18.71 -4.56 3.55
N ILE A 43 18.60 -3.28 3.89
CA ILE A 43 19.58 -2.57 4.71
C ILE A 43 19.72 -3.20 6.11
N TYR A 44 18.59 -3.54 6.74
CA TYR A 44 18.55 -4.10 8.09
C TYR A 44 18.99 -5.55 8.11
N ALA A 45 18.65 -6.31 7.06
CA ALA A 45 19.13 -7.67 6.89
C ALA A 45 20.66 -7.73 6.89
N ARG A 46 21.29 -6.87 6.09
CA ARG A 46 22.75 -6.81 6.00
C ARG A 46 23.40 -6.38 7.31
N ALA A 47 22.88 -5.35 7.96
CA ALA A 47 23.37 -4.88 9.25
C ALA A 47 23.29 -5.98 10.33
N ALA A 48 22.14 -6.65 10.42
CA ALA A 48 21.92 -7.74 11.37
C ALA A 48 22.85 -8.94 11.11
N THR A 49 22.98 -9.39 9.86
CA THR A 49 23.88 -10.50 9.51
C THR A 49 25.35 -10.19 9.82
N LYS A 50 25.77 -8.94 9.67
CA LYS A 50 27.15 -8.54 10.00
C LYS A 50 27.39 -8.44 11.50
N ALA A 51 26.49 -7.80 12.23
CA ALA A 51 26.65 -7.56 13.66
C ALA A 51 26.44 -8.83 14.50
N LEU A 52 25.43 -9.63 14.15
CA LEU A 52 24.99 -10.80 14.90
C LEU A 52 24.71 -11.95 13.92
N PRO A 53 25.75 -12.61 13.37
CA PRO A 53 25.59 -13.64 12.34
C PRO A 53 24.78 -14.85 12.80
N ASP A 54 24.85 -15.17 14.09
CA ASP A 54 24.16 -16.32 14.69
C ASP A 54 22.73 -15.99 15.16
N ALA A 55 22.33 -14.71 15.13
CA ALA A 55 20.99 -14.31 15.54
C ALA A 55 19.95 -14.71 14.46
N VAL A 56 18.87 -15.34 14.90
CA VAL A 56 17.77 -15.73 14.02
C VAL A 56 17.00 -14.49 13.60
N GLN A 57 16.96 -14.22 12.30
CA GLN A 57 16.22 -13.10 11.74
C GLN A 57 14.81 -13.53 11.33
N VAL A 58 13.80 -12.88 11.90
CA VAL A 58 12.39 -13.11 11.58
C VAL A 58 11.74 -11.86 11.01
N ALA A 59 10.70 -12.05 10.21
CA ALA A 59 9.90 -10.94 9.71
C ALA A 59 9.07 -10.34 10.85
N ASP A 60 9.10 -9.02 10.96
CA ASP A 60 8.28 -8.30 11.93
C ASP A 60 6.78 -8.52 11.69
N ARG A 61 6.06 -8.83 12.76
CA ARG A 61 4.63 -9.18 12.72
C ARG A 61 3.77 -8.02 12.25
N TRP A 62 4.07 -6.80 12.68
CA TRP A 62 3.29 -5.62 12.31
C TRP A 62 3.37 -5.40 10.80
N HIS A 63 4.58 -5.44 10.22
CA HIS A 63 4.76 -5.29 8.78
C HIS A 63 4.05 -6.40 7.99
N LEU A 64 4.08 -7.65 8.48
CA LEU A 64 3.35 -8.75 7.84
C LEU A 64 1.83 -8.49 7.83
N MET A 65 1.26 -8.13 8.98
CA MET A 65 -0.19 -7.90 9.08
C MET A 65 -0.63 -6.66 8.30
N ALA A 66 0.12 -5.57 8.36
CA ALA A 66 -0.18 -4.33 7.64
C ALA A 66 -0.15 -4.57 6.13
N ASN A 67 0.90 -5.22 5.62
CA ASN A 67 1.02 -5.51 4.19
C ASN A 67 -0.04 -6.50 3.72
N ALA A 68 -0.33 -7.56 4.48
CA ALA A 68 -1.36 -8.54 4.14
C ALA A 68 -2.76 -7.89 4.11
N SER A 69 -3.08 -7.08 5.12
CA SER A 69 -4.36 -6.36 5.19
C SER A 69 -4.53 -5.38 4.03
N ALA A 70 -3.46 -4.63 3.70
CA ALA A 70 -3.48 -3.72 2.56
C ALA A 70 -3.68 -4.46 1.23
N ALA A 71 -2.96 -5.57 1.01
CA ALA A 71 -3.11 -6.39 -0.18
C ALA A 71 -4.50 -7.02 -0.30
N PHE A 72 -5.05 -7.52 0.81
CA PHE A 72 -6.41 -8.06 0.87
C PHE A 72 -7.44 -6.98 0.53
N LEU A 73 -7.33 -5.80 1.13
CA LEU A 73 -8.24 -4.68 0.87
C LEU A 73 -8.20 -4.25 -0.60
N GLU A 74 -7.01 -4.22 -1.21
CA GLU A 74 -6.83 -3.93 -2.63
C GLU A 74 -7.50 -5.00 -3.51
N ALA A 75 -7.30 -6.29 -3.22
CA ALA A 75 -7.92 -7.39 -3.96
C ALA A 75 -9.46 -7.36 -3.87
N VAL A 76 -10.00 -7.07 -2.68
CA VAL A 76 -11.44 -6.90 -2.48
C VAL A 76 -11.95 -5.70 -3.27
N ARG A 77 -11.29 -4.55 -3.19
CA ARG A 77 -11.67 -3.33 -3.94
C ARG A 77 -11.78 -3.59 -5.44
N ARG A 78 -10.82 -4.33 -6.01
CA ARG A 78 -10.84 -4.74 -7.43
C ARG A 78 -12.05 -5.58 -7.80
N SER A 79 -12.46 -6.44 -6.89
CA SER A 79 -13.62 -7.32 -7.10
C SER A 79 -14.95 -6.60 -6.92
N MET A 80 -14.99 -5.48 -6.18
CA MET A 80 -16.24 -4.79 -5.85
C MET A 80 -16.93 -4.14 -7.04
N LYS A 81 -16.20 -3.60 -8.03
CA LYS A 81 -16.83 -2.96 -9.21
C LYS A 81 -17.57 -3.99 -10.07
N PRO A 82 -16.93 -5.09 -10.55
CA PRO A 82 -17.63 -6.15 -11.26
C PRO A 82 -18.79 -6.76 -10.45
N LEU A 83 -18.61 -6.94 -9.14
CA LEU A 83 -19.65 -7.49 -8.28
C LEU A 83 -20.87 -6.56 -8.18
N ARG A 84 -20.67 -5.24 -8.04
CA ARG A 84 -21.79 -4.27 -8.01
C ARG A 84 -22.52 -4.19 -9.34
N GLU A 85 -21.78 -4.28 -10.45
CA GLU A 85 -22.37 -4.33 -11.79
C GLU A 85 -23.22 -5.59 -11.98
N ALA A 86 -22.68 -6.77 -11.62
CA ALA A 86 -23.40 -8.04 -11.69
C ALA A 86 -24.64 -8.10 -10.79
N LEU A 87 -24.61 -7.47 -9.62
CA LEU A 87 -25.74 -7.40 -8.70
C LEU A 87 -26.76 -6.29 -9.04
N GLY A 88 -26.49 -5.45 -10.05
CA GLY A 88 -27.34 -4.29 -10.39
C GLY A 88 -27.33 -3.17 -9.33
N VAL A 89 -26.42 -3.22 -8.35
CA VAL A 89 -26.28 -2.25 -7.25
C VAL A 89 -25.34 -1.08 -7.64
N GLY A 90 -24.86 -1.05 -8.89
CA GLY A 90 -23.98 0.01 -9.42
C GLY A 90 -24.69 1.30 -9.84
N THR A 91 -26.02 1.31 -9.89
CA THR A 91 -26.80 2.45 -10.39
C THR A 91 -26.95 3.52 -9.30
N VAL A 92 -26.06 4.51 -9.31
CA VAL A 92 -26.19 5.68 -8.44
C VAL A 92 -27.29 6.58 -9.02
N ASP A 93 -28.39 6.77 -8.30
CA ASP A 93 -29.40 7.77 -8.68
C ASP A 93 -28.78 9.18 -8.52
N PRO A 94 -28.53 9.90 -9.62
CA PRO A 94 -27.91 11.21 -9.55
C PRO A 94 -28.75 12.21 -8.77
N LYS A 95 -30.07 12.02 -8.67
CA LYS A 95 -30.97 12.94 -7.95
C LYS A 95 -30.80 12.90 -6.44
N LEU A 96 -30.17 11.84 -5.91
CA LEU A 96 -29.92 11.65 -4.48
C LEU A 96 -28.54 12.14 -4.03
N LEU A 97 -27.72 12.65 -4.95
CA LEU A 97 -26.36 13.08 -4.66
C LEU A 97 -26.29 14.53 -4.20
N THR A 98 -25.46 14.79 -3.21
CA THR A 98 -25.04 16.14 -2.88
C THR A 98 -24.11 16.71 -3.97
N SER A 99 -23.97 18.05 -4.03
CA SER A 99 -23.08 18.70 -5.00
C SER A 99 -21.62 18.24 -4.90
N VAL A 100 -21.17 17.84 -3.70
CA VAL A 100 -19.82 17.27 -3.47
C VAL A 100 -19.72 15.88 -4.09
N GLU A 101 -20.74 15.05 -3.90
CA GLU A 101 -20.78 13.68 -4.42
C GLU A 101 -20.89 13.67 -5.95
N HIS A 102 -21.64 14.62 -6.55
CA HIS A 102 -21.62 14.84 -8.00
C HIS A 102 -20.22 15.11 -8.52
N ARG A 103 -19.48 16.04 -7.90
CA ARG A 103 -18.11 16.37 -8.31
C ARG A 103 -17.16 15.17 -8.18
N GLN A 104 -17.36 14.35 -7.14
CA GLN A 104 -16.60 13.11 -6.94
C GLN A 104 -16.91 12.08 -8.03
N LEU A 105 -18.20 11.90 -8.36
CA LEU A 105 -18.64 11.00 -9.42
C LEU A 105 -18.10 11.42 -10.79
N ASP A 106 -18.18 12.70 -11.14
CA ASP A 106 -17.65 13.23 -12.40
C ASP A 106 -16.11 13.11 -12.47
N GLY A 107 -15.45 13.30 -11.32
CA GLY A 107 -14.03 13.01 -11.17
C GLY A 107 -13.71 11.55 -11.45
N ALA A 108 -14.46 10.63 -10.85
CA ALA A 108 -14.28 9.19 -11.03
C ALA A 108 -14.51 8.78 -12.50
N LYS A 109 -15.59 9.24 -13.13
CA LYS A 109 -15.88 8.99 -14.56
C LYS A 109 -14.75 9.44 -15.48
N ARG A 110 -14.19 10.63 -15.26
CA ARG A 110 -13.03 11.12 -16.04
C ARG A 110 -11.82 10.21 -15.89
N ARG A 111 -11.52 9.76 -14.67
CA ARG A 111 -10.39 8.85 -14.41
C ARG A 111 -10.63 7.45 -14.99
N ASP A 112 -11.87 6.96 -14.97
CA ASP A 112 -12.24 5.70 -15.62
C ASP A 112 -12.02 5.78 -17.14
N ALA A 113 -12.39 6.90 -17.77
CA ALA A 113 -12.13 7.12 -19.20
C ALA A 113 -10.63 7.23 -19.53
N GLU A 114 -9.84 7.93 -18.70
CA GLU A 114 -8.38 7.96 -18.81
C GLU A 114 -7.78 6.55 -18.69
N ASN A 115 -8.24 5.78 -17.71
CA ASN A 115 -7.76 4.44 -17.44
C ASN A 115 -8.06 3.50 -18.62
N ALA A 116 -9.30 3.52 -19.13
CA ALA A 116 -9.71 2.74 -20.29
C ALA A 116 -8.82 3.05 -21.50
N THR A 117 -8.55 4.34 -21.76
CA THR A 117 -7.66 4.76 -22.86
C THR A 117 -6.25 4.17 -22.72
N VAL A 118 -5.69 4.21 -21.51
CA VAL A 118 -4.36 3.63 -21.24
C VAL A 118 -4.36 2.11 -21.42
N LEU A 119 -5.40 1.41 -20.93
CA LEU A 119 -5.52 -0.04 -21.05
C LEU A 119 -5.63 -0.46 -22.52
N THR A 120 -6.50 0.19 -23.30
CA THR A 120 -6.63 -0.07 -24.74
C THR A 120 -5.30 0.12 -25.49
N LEU A 121 -4.54 1.18 -25.19
CA LEU A 121 -3.22 1.38 -25.80
C LEU A 121 -2.21 0.29 -25.37
N ALA A 122 -2.26 -0.14 -24.12
CA ALA A 122 -1.38 -1.19 -23.61
C ALA A 122 -1.70 -2.56 -24.24
N GLU A 123 -2.98 -2.90 -24.37
CA GLU A 123 -3.48 -4.10 -25.05
C GLU A 123 -3.09 -4.11 -26.53
N ALA A 124 -3.06 -2.95 -27.18
CA ALA A 124 -2.53 -2.78 -28.54
C ALA A 124 -0.99 -2.88 -28.63
N GLY A 125 -0.30 -3.26 -27.55
CA GLY A 125 1.15 -3.45 -27.52
C GLY A 125 1.97 -2.15 -27.49
N ILE A 126 1.34 -0.99 -27.28
CA ILE A 126 2.05 0.30 -27.26
C ILE A 126 2.92 0.40 -26.00
N SER A 127 4.18 0.80 -26.17
CA SER A 127 5.10 0.95 -25.03
C SER A 127 4.62 1.98 -24.00
N LEU A 128 4.89 1.75 -22.71
CA LEU A 128 4.52 2.68 -21.64
C LEU A 128 5.07 4.11 -21.86
N ARG A 129 6.22 4.24 -22.52
CA ARG A 129 6.82 5.55 -22.87
C ARG A 129 5.96 6.30 -23.87
N GLU A 130 5.41 5.59 -24.86
CA GLU A 130 4.56 6.17 -25.88
C GLU A 130 3.16 6.46 -25.35
N ILE A 131 2.61 5.58 -24.51
CA ILE A 131 1.34 5.83 -23.81
C ILE A 131 1.43 7.13 -23.01
N ARG A 132 2.52 7.33 -22.25
CA ARG A 132 2.80 8.57 -21.51
C ARG A 132 2.74 9.81 -22.41
N ARG A 133 3.32 9.72 -23.61
CA ARG A 133 3.38 10.82 -24.57
C ARG A 133 1.98 11.14 -25.13
N ARG A 134 1.17 10.12 -25.41
CA ARG A 134 -0.18 10.27 -25.96
C ARG A 134 -1.21 10.76 -24.95
N THR A 135 -1.10 10.32 -23.69
CA THR A 135 -2.10 10.66 -22.65
C THR A 135 -1.69 11.84 -21.76
N GLY A 136 -0.42 12.27 -21.81
CA GLY A 136 0.10 13.31 -20.92
C GLY A 136 0.24 12.88 -19.45
N LEU A 137 -0.09 11.63 -19.11
CA LEU A 137 -0.02 11.12 -17.75
C LEU A 137 1.42 10.88 -17.30
N SER A 138 1.67 10.87 -15.99
CA SER A 138 3.00 10.51 -15.46
C SER A 138 3.34 9.05 -15.72
N ARG A 139 4.64 8.72 -15.78
CA ARG A 139 5.11 7.31 -15.91
C ARG A 139 4.57 6.42 -14.79
N GLY A 140 4.51 6.95 -13.57
CA GLY A 140 3.96 6.23 -12.42
C GLY A 140 2.47 5.93 -12.59
N THR A 141 1.70 6.91 -13.05
CA THR A 141 0.26 6.75 -13.30
C THR A 141 -0.01 5.71 -14.38
N VAL A 142 0.65 5.81 -15.55
CA VAL A 142 0.51 4.83 -16.64
C VAL A 142 0.83 3.42 -16.15
N ARG A 143 1.94 3.25 -15.41
CA ARG A 143 2.33 1.94 -14.87
C ARG A 143 1.28 1.37 -13.91
N ARG A 144 0.75 2.19 -13.00
CA ARG A 144 -0.29 1.74 -12.06
C ARG A 144 -1.55 1.30 -12.80
N ILE A 145 -1.99 2.05 -13.81
CA ILE A 145 -3.18 1.69 -14.60
C ILE A 145 -2.99 0.34 -15.27
N VAL A 146 -1.88 0.15 -15.99
CA VAL A 146 -1.59 -1.12 -16.69
C VAL A 146 -1.50 -2.32 -15.74
N ARG A 147 -1.15 -2.09 -14.47
CA ARG A 147 -1.11 -3.14 -13.42
C ARG A 147 -2.43 -3.32 -12.68
N GLY A 148 -3.48 -2.57 -13.03
CA GLY A 148 -4.75 -2.56 -12.28
C GLY A 148 -4.63 -1.93 -10.88
N GLU A 149 -3.59 -1.14 -10.62
CA GLU A 149 -3.30 -0.49 -9.33
C GLU A 149 -3.88 0.94 -9.24
N ARG A 150 -4.65 1.37 -10.24
CA ARG A 150 -5.41 2.63 -10.20
C ARG A 150 -6.87 2.33 -10.48
N GLU A 151 -7.59 1.92 -9.46
CA GLU A 151 -9.04 1.84 -9.49
C GLU A 151 -9.59 2.83 -8.49
N ASP A 152 -10.23 3.88 -9.00
CA ASP A 152 -10.85 4.86 -8.14
C ASP A 152 -12.32 4.47 -7.96
N VAL A 153 -12.61 3.79 -6.87
CA VAL A 153 -13.97 3.51 -6.47
C VAL A 153 -14.54 4.82 -5.94
N PHE A 154 -15.58 5.37 -6.56
CA PHE A 154 -16.38 6.42 -5.94
C PHE A 154 -16.73 6.01 -4.50
N GLN A 155 -16.16 6.71 -3.51
CA GLN A 155 -16.43 6.47 -2.11
C GLN A 155 -17.45 7.50 -1.63
N PRO A 156 -18.74 7.14 -1.50
CA PRO A 156 -19.68 8.01 -0.80
C PRO A 156 -19.16 8.24 0.62
N ARG A 157 -19.40 9.44 1.18
CA ARG A 157 -18.90 9.84 2.51
C ARG A 157 -19.27 8.85 3.62
N ARG A 158 -20.36 8.11 3.43
CA ARG A 158 -20.71 6.93 4.22
C ARG A 158 -20.24 5.68 3.48
N SER A 159 -19.00 5.27 3.74
CA SER A 159 -18.57 3.91 3.39
C SER A 159 -19.34 2.94 4.29
N THR A 160 -19.97 1.91 3.71
CA THR A 160 -20.56 0.79 4.46
C THR A 160 -19.53 0.05 5.29
N LEU A 161 -18.24 0.20 4.97
CA LEU A 161 -17.11 -0.34 5.73
C LEU A 161 -16.57 0.64 6.78
N ALA A 162 -16.95 1.93 6.77
CA ALA A 162 -16.47 2.91 7.75
C ALA A 162 -16.67 2.49 9.22
N PRO A 163 -17.76 1.80 9.61
CA PRO A 163 -17.91 1.28 10.97
C PRO A 163 -16.95 0.14 11.32
N TYR A 164 -16.38 -0.53 10.31
CA TYR A 164 -15.57 -1.74 10.44
C TYR A 164 -14.09 -1.52 10.14
N VAL A 165 -13.70 -0.33 9.63
CA VAL A 165 -12.30 0.09 9.57
C VAL A 165 -11.90 0.62 10.95
N TRP A 166 -11.79 -0.30 11.91
CA TRP A 166 -11.26 -0.03 13.23
C TRP A 166 -9.73 -0.03 13.15
N ILE A 167 -9.10 1.13 13.25
CA ILE A 167 -7.67 1.23 13.55
C ILE A 167 -7.59 1.48 15.04
N GLY A 168 -7.42 0.41 15.81
CA GLY A 168 -7.23 0.46 17.25
C GLY A 168 -6.00 1.32 17.56
N VAL A 169 -6.25 2.43 18.24
CA VAL A 169 -5.24 3.16 19.02
C VAL A 169 -5.86 3.27 20.40
N GLU A 170 -5.43 2.38 21.30
CA GLU A 170 -5.35 2.69 22.73
C GLU A 170 -4.02 3.40 22.99
#